data_AF-A0A7X0U9B6-F1
#
_entry.id   AF-A0A7X0U9B6-F1
#
_cell.length_a   1.000
_cell.length_b   1.000
_cell.length_c   1.000
_cell.angle_alpha   90.00
_cell.angle_beta   90.00
_cell.angle_gamma   90.00
#
_symmetry.space_group_name_H-M   'P 1'
#
loop_
_entity.id
_entity.type
_entity.pdbx_description
1 polymer ?
#
loop_
_entity_poly.entity_id
_entity_poly.type
_entity_poly.pdbx_seq_one_letter_code
_entity_poly.pdbx_strand_id
1 'polypeptide(L)'
;MSDFIVVREGTWLYDGRVPTGVRIVSCSIRYGSGDCQDPPEVREDQAVPGFDVQWASPTKPHDYGNYASAVFPTLSDAVVHAERAVWAAATLNWAGT
;
A
#
# COMPACT_ATOMS: atom_id res chain seq x y z
N MET A 1 17.24 -2.15 -1.15
CA MET A 1 16.01 -2.10 -0.35
C MET A 1 15.50 -0.68 -0.48
N SER A 2 14.24 -0.50 -0.84
CA SER A 2 13.64 0.84 -0.79
C SER A 2 13.31 1.12 0.67
N ASP A 3 13.98 2.08 1.27
CA ASP A 3 13.71 2.47 2.65
C ASP A 3 12.32 3.11 2.71
N PHE A 4 11.39 2.43 3.38
CA PHE A 4 10.05 2.95 3.65
C PHE A 4 9.79 2.94 5.15
N ILE A 5 8.91 3.84 5.60
CA ILE A 5 8.53 3.95 7.01
C ILE A 5 7.06 3.58 7.14
N VAL A 6 6.74 2.68 8.07
CA VAL A 6 5.35 2.36 8.38
C VAL A 6 4.72 3.55 9.10
N VAL A 7 3.62 4.08 8.56
CA VAL A 7 2.91 5.26 9.10
C VAL A 7 1.51 4.94 9.60
N ARG A 8 0.95 3.79 9.21
CA ARG A 8 -0.34 3.30 9.71
C ARG A 8 -0.40 1.79 9.59
N GLU A 9 -1.03 1.13 10.55
CA GLU A 9 -1.25 -0.32 10.55
C GLU A 9 -2.70 -0.64 10.90
N GLY A 10 -3.15 -1.80 10.45
CA GLY A 10 -4.47 -2.32 10.70
C GLY A 10 -4.58 -3.80 10.34
N THR A 11 -5.79 -4.32 10.50
CA THR A 11 -6.14 -5.69 10.19
C THR A 11 -7.45 -5.72 9.43
N TRP A 12 -7.62 -6.66 8.50
CA TRP A 12 -8.88 -6.94 7.82
C TRP A 12 -9.11 -8.46 7.79
N LEU A 13 -10.29 -8.92 7.39
CA LEU A 13 -10.60 -10.35 7.30
C LEU A 13 -10.56 -10.83 5.85
N TYR A 14 -9.51 -11.58 5.48
CA TYR A 14 -9.44 -12.28 4.20
C TYR A 14 -10.54 -13.35 4.12
N ASP A 15 -11.29 -13.34 3.01
CA ASP A 15 -12.49 -14.16 2.81
C ASP A 15 -13.50 -14.03 3.97
N GLY A 16 -13.52 -12.85 4.64
CA GLY A 16 -14.37 -12.58 5.81
C GLY A 16 -14.02 -13.39 7.06
N ARG A 17 -12.89 -14.12 7.08
CA ARG A 17 -12.57 -15.10 8.13
C ARG A 17 -11.16 -15.01 8.69
N VAL A 18 -10.16 -14.72 7.87
CA VAL A 18 -8.74 -14.83 8.26
C VAL A 18 -8.18 -13.43 8.57
N PRO A 19 -7.87 -13.11 9.84
CA PRO A 19 -7.22 -11.84 10.19
C PRO A 19 -5.91 -11.68 9.44
N THR A 20 -5.82 -10.63 8.64
CA THR A 20 -4.71 -10.36 7.74
C THR A 20 -4.27 -8.90 7.91
N GLY A 21 -2.96 -8.66 8.02
CA GLY A 21 -2.43 -7.32 8.21
C GLY A 21 -2.57 -6.44 6.98
N VAL A 22 -2.74 -5.15 7.22
CA VAL A 22 -2.59 -4.08 6.25
C VAL A 22 -1.75 -2.98 6.88
N ARG A 23 -0.89 -2.36 6.08
CA ARG A 23 -0.15 -1.19 6.50
C ARG A 23 -0.08 -0.15 5.40
N ILE A 24 0.08 1.10 5.80
CA ILE A 24 0.43 2.19 4.91
C ILE A 24 1.87 2.57 5.22
N VAL A 25 2.68 2.70 4.19
CA VAL A 25 4.08 3.09 4.29
C VAL A 25 4.34 4.38 3.53
N SER A 26 5.23 5.23 4.04
CA SER A 26 5.77 6.37 3.28
C SER A 26 7.04 5.95 2.54
N CYS A 27 7.18 6.43 1.30
CA CYS A 27 8.32 6.14 0.42
C CYS A 27 8.59 7.31 -0.54
N SER A 28 9.71 7.25 -1.25
CA SER A 28 10.24 8.36 -2.06
C SER A 28 10.39 8.06 -3.56
N ILE A 29 9.93 6.89 -4.01
CA ILE A 29 9.99 6.48 -5.42
C ILE A 29 8.61 5.99 -5.85
N ARG A 30 8.10 6.55 -6.94
CA ARG A 30 6.98 5.98 -7.70
C ARG A 30 7.57 5.27 -8.91
N TYR A 31 7.46 3.95 -8.93
CA TYR A 31 7.99 3.16 -10.03
C TYR A 31 7.14 3.35 -11.28
N GLY A 32 7.82 3.49 -12.42
CA GLY A 32 7.18 3.61 -13.71
C GLY A 32 6.65 2.27 -14.21
N SER A 33 5.84 2.30 -15.28
CA SER A 33 5.32 1.09 -15.91
C SER A 33 6.41 0.25 -16.58
N GLY A 34 7.52 0.89 -16.99
CA GLY A 34 8.56 0.27 -17.81
C GLY A 34 8.15 -0.02 -19.26
N ASP A 35 6.92 0.31 -19.66
CA ASP A 35 6.43 0.11 -21.04
C ASP A 35 7.01 1.17 -21.97
N CYS A 36 7.65 0.76 -23.06
CA CYS A 36 8.26 1.68 -24.02
C CYS A 36 7.24 2.51 -24.82
N GLN A 37 5.97 2.08 -24.88
CA GLN A 37 4.88 2.79 -25.55
C GLN A 37 4.26 3.88 -24.67
N ASP A 38 4.49 3.83 -23.36
CA ASP A 38 3.99 4.83 -22.43
C ASP A 38 4.80 6.14 -22.51
N PRO A 39 4.15 7.30 -22.26
CA PRO A 39 4.86 8.56 -22.08
C PRO A 39 5.95 8.46 -20.99
N PRO A 40 7.07 9.19 -21.11
CA PRO A 40 8.18 9.12 -20.14
C PRO A 40 7.76 9.31 -18.68
N GLU A 41 6.77 10.17 -18.43
CA GLU A 41 6.24 10.45 -17.09
C GLU A 41 5.48 9.28 -16.44
N VAL A 42 5.06 8.30 -17.24
CA VAL A 42 4.44 7.04 -16.80
C VAL A 42 5.45 5.90 -16.83
N ARG A 43 6.32 5.87 -17.85
CA ARG A 43 7.31 4.81 -18.07
C ARG A 43 8.45 4.82 -17.06
N GLU A 44 9.00 5.99 -16.77
CA GLU A 44 10.23 6.14 -15.98
C GLU A 44 9.93 6.27 -14.49
N ASP A 45 10.81 5.73 -13.66
CA ASP A 45 10.77 5.92 -12.21
C ASP A 45 10.85 7.40 -11.84
N GLN A 46 10.02 7.81 -10.88
CA GLN A 46 9.94 9.19 -10.41
C GLN A 46 10.35 9.24 -8.94
N ALA A 47 11.37 10.06 -8.62
CA ALA A 47 11.77 10.33 -7.24
C ALA A 47 10.82 11.37 -6.61
N VAL A 48 9.68 10.91 -6.10
CA VAL A 48 8.65 11.74 -5.48
C VAL A 48 8.19 11.16 -4.14
N PRO A 49 7.95 11.99 -3.11
CA PRO A 49 7.40 11.51 -1.85
C PRO A 49 5.97 11.03 -2.05
N GLY A 50 5.59 9.97 -1.35
CA GLY A 50 4.22 9.50 -1.31
C GLY A 50 4.04 8.31 -0.39
N PHE A 51 2.94 7.61 -0.60
CA PHE A 51 2.47 6.52 0.24
C PHE A 51 2.07 5.32 -0.59
N ASP A 52 2.17 4.14 0.02
CA ASP A 52 1.73 2.88 -0.54
C ASP A 52 0.87 2.11 0.46
N VAL A 53 -0.10 1.33 -0.03
CA VAL A 53 -0.92 0.44 0.78
C VAL A 53 -0.42 -0.98 0.57
N GLN A 54 0.10 -1.60 1.63
CA GLN A 54 0.63 -2.95 1.59
C GLN A 54 -0.26 -3.90 2.37
N TRP A 55 -0.55 -5.04 1.75
CA TRP A 55 -1.40 -6.07 2.30
C TRP A 55 -0.55 -7.31 2.58
N ALA A 56 -0.66 -7.86 3.78
CA ALA A 56 0.08 -9.06 4.14
C ALA A 56 -0.52 -10.30 3.48
N SER A 57 0.24 -11.38 3.44
CA SER A 57 -0.29 -12.70 3.10
C SER A 57 -1.29 -13.19 4.16
N PRO A 58 -2.43 -13.79 3.80
CA PRO A 58 -3.37 -14.38 4.77
C PRO A 58 -2.76 -15.53 5.59
N THR A 59 -1.76 -16.23 5.05
CA THR A 59 -1.05 -17.31 5.75
C THR A 59 0.07 -16.79 6.66
N LYS A 60 0.42 -15.52 6.54
CA LYS A 60 1.48 -14.85 7.29
C LYS A 60 1.09 -13.37 7.49
N PRO A 61 0.25 -13.05 8.48
CA PRO A 61 -0.44 -11.76 8.59
C PRO A 61 0.46 -10.54 8.86
N HIS A 62 1.77 -10.75 8.99
CA HIS A 62 2.80 -9.70 9.10
C HIS A 62 3.89 -9.80 8.03
N ASP A 63 3.73 -10.69 7.04
CA ASP A 63 4.63 -10.83 5.89
C ASP A 63 4.07 -9.96 4.75
N TYR A 64 4.58 -8.74 4.68
CA TYR A 64 4.25 -7.76 3.66
C TYR A 64 5.30 -7.80 2.55
N GLY A 65 4.90 -7.50 1.31
CA GLY A 65 5.85 -7.28 0.22
C GLY A 65 6.91 -6.24 0.62
N ASN A 66 8.18 -6.50 0.33
CA ASN A 66 9.29 -5.58 0.60
C ASN A 66 9.49 -4.56 -0.53
N TYR A 67 8.39 -4.09 -1.09
CA TYR A 67 8.36 -3.18 -2.23
C TYR A 67 7.25 -2.16 -1.99
N ALA A 68 7.61 -0.88 -2.01
CA ALA A 68 6.68 0.23 -1.86
C ALA A 68 6.83 1.16 -3.06
N SER A 69 5.73 1.55 -3.67
CA SER A 69 5.70 2.56 -4.71
C SER A 69 4.85 3.73 -4.24
N ALA A 70 5.31 4.97 -4.43
CA ALA A 70 4.61 6.19 -4.04
C ALA A 70 3.37 6.44 -4.92
N VAL A 71 2.42 5.50 -4.90
CA VAL A 71 1.18 5.49 -5.68
C VAL A 71 0.26 6.61 -5.23
N PHE A 72 0.21 6.86 -3.92
CA PHE A 72 -0.67 7.86 -3.33
C PHE A 72 0.13 9.12 -2.93
N PRO A 73 -0.27 10.32 -3.37
CA PRO A 73 0.44 11.56 -3.04
C PRO A 73 0.23 11.98 -1.57
N THR A 74 -0.85 11.53 -0.93
CA THR A 74 -1.15 11.85 0.48
C THR A 74 -1.51 10.61 1.29
N LEU A 75 -1.30 10.68 2.61
CA LEU A 75 -1.74 9.62 3.53
C LEU A 75 -3.26 9.43 3.48
N SER A 76 -4.01 10.53 3.33
CA SER A 76 -5.47 10.48 3.21
C SER A 76 -5.91 9.67 2.00
N ASP A 77 -5.26 9.84 0.84
CA ASP A 77 -5.60 9.08 -0.37
C ASP A 77 -5.34 7.58 -0.20
N ALA A 78 -4.22 7.21 0.44
CA ALA A 78 -3.91 5.82 0.75
C ALA A 78 -4.93 5.19 1.73
N VAL A 79 -5.35 5.95 2.74
CA VAL A 79 -6.38 5.51 3.71
C VAL A 79 -7.72 5.29 3.02
N VAL A 80 -8.17 6.28 2.23
CA VAL A 80 -9.43 6.20 1.47
C VAL A 80 -9.41 5.03 0.49
N HIS A 81 -8.26 4.79 -0.15
CA HIS A 81 -8.09 3.64 -1.03
C HIS A 81 -8.26 2.31 -0.27
N ALA A 82 -7.57 2.15 0.86
CA ALA A 82 -7.66 0.95 1.69
C ALA A 82 -9.09 0.71 2.22
N GLU A 83 -9.77 1.76 2.69
CA GLU A 83 -11.14 1.68 3.20
C GLU A 83 -12.19 1.38 2.12
N ARG A 84 -11.90 1.71 0.85
CA ARG A 84 -12.79 1.42 -0.30
C ARG A 84 -12.49 0.10 -1.00
N ALA A 85 -11.41 -0.59 -0.63
CA ALA A 85 -11.10 -1.90 -1.21
C ALA A 85 -12.24 -2.88 -0.89
N VAL A 86 -13.01 -3.28 -1.90
CA VAL A 86 -14.27 -4.06 -1.74
C VAL A 86 -14.10 -5.30 -0.87
N TRP A 87 -12.92 -5.92 -0.94
CA TRP A 87 -12.58 -7.13 -0.19
C TRP A 87 -12.20 -6.88 1.28
N ALA A 88 -11.81 -5.65 1.65
CA ALA A 88 -11.44 -5.27 3.01
C ALA A 88 -12.46 -4.36 3.70
N ALA A 89 -13.20 -3.53 2.94
CA ALA A 89 -13.97 -2.39 3.43
C ALA A 89 -14.88 -2.68 4.63
N ALA A 90 -15.57 -3.83 4.62
CA ALA A 90 -16.50 -4.21 5.69
C ALA A 90 -15.83 -4.70 6.97
N THR A 91 -14.53 -5.00 6.93
CA THR A 91 -13.81 -5.69 8.02
C THR A 91 -12.50 -5.03 8.41
N LEU A 92 -12.09 -3.99 7.66
CA LEU A 92 -10.88 -3.23 7.93
C LEU A 92 -11.01 -2.49 9.26
N ASN A 93 -10.00 -2.69 10.11
CA ASN A 93 -9.86 -2.01 11.38
C ASN A 93 -8.42 -1.48 11.50
N TRP A 94 -8.29 -0.17 11.60
CA TRP A 94 -7.00 0.46 11.86
C TRP A 94 -6.63 0.30 13.34
N ALA A 95 -5.36 0.02 13.63
CA ALA A 95 -4.86 0.07 15.00
C ALA A 95 -5.04 1.49 15.57
N GLY A 96 -5.45 1.57 16.84
CA GLY A 96 -5.56 2.85 17.55
C GLY A 96 -4.22 3.57 17.61
N THR A 97 -4.24 4.89 17.48
CA THR A 97 -3.10 5.78 17.72
C THR A 97 -2.66 5.78 19.17
#